data_AF-A0A832TW26-F1
#
_entry.id   AF-A0A832TW26-F1
#
_cell.length_a   1.000
_cell.length_b   1.000
_cell.length_c   1.000
_cell.angle_alpha   90.00
_cell.angle_beta   90.00
_cell.angle_gamma   90.00
#
_symmetry.space_group_name_H-M   'P 1'
#
loop_
_entity.id
_entity.type
_entity.pdbx_description
1 polymer ?
#
loop_
_entity_poly.entity_id
_entity_poly.type
_entity_poly.pdbx_seq_one_letter_code
_entity_poly.pdbx_strand_id
1 'polypeptide(L)'
;MAEIKIIGTAHVSQASVDEVRFAIEEYQPEIVAIELDQGRFAALKRQGADPSVNDVLEVKNFNTLLVQWLLAYLQRKIGFDVGVEPGAEMKAAIEEAEKRNIPIALVDRDIRITLLRFWNSLGFIGKIKMGWALVLSIAEVDNGQEIDIESLKDQD
;
A
#
# COMPACT_ATOMS: atom_id res chain seq x y z
N MET A 1 -3.79 22.82 -24.94
CA MET A 1 -3.00 23.13 -23.74
C MET A 1 -3.41 22.09 -22.72
N ALA A 2 -2.48 21.36 -22.10
CA ALA A 2 -2.85 20.35 -21.11
C ALA A 2 -3.15 21.05 -19.78
N GLU A 3 -4.28 20.73 -19.16
CA GLU A 3 -4.63 21.16 -17.81
C GLU A 3 -4.47 19.97 -16.86
N ILE A 4 -3.93 20.22 -15.67
CA ILE A 4 -3.63 19.20 -14.67
C ILE A 4 -4.22 19.66 -13.34
N LYS A 5 -5.11 18.85 -12.76
CA LYS A 5 -5.63 19.01 -11.40
C LYS A 5 -5.00 17.96 -10.50
N ILE A 6 -4.28 18.39 -9.46
CA ILE A 6 -3.65 17.50 -8.48
C ILE A 6 -4.57 17.44 -7.26
N ILE A 7 -4.94 16.22 -6.87
CA ILE A 7 -5.74 15.96 -5.66
C ILE A 7 -4.80 15.39 -4.61
N GLY A 8 -4.57 16.13 -3.53
CA GLY A 8 -3.81 15.64 -2.38
C GLY A 8 -4.70 14.76 -1.53
N THR A 9 -4.28 13.54 -1.23
CA THR A 9 -5.07 12.60 -0.41
C THR A 9 -4.36 12.28 0.90
N ALA A 10 -5.14 12.16 1.98
CA ALA A 10 -4.69 11.53 3.21
C ALA A 10 -5.15 10.07 3.17
N HIS A 11 -4.21 9.13 3.12
CA HIS A 11 -4.38 7.70 2.78
C HIS A 11 -5.24 6.84 3.72
N VAL A 12 -6.05 7.46 4.57
CA VAL A 12 -6.85 6.81 5.61
C VAL A 12 -8.00 7.75 6.05
N SER A 13 -8.62 8.45 5.11
CA SER A 13 -9.72 9.38 5.43
C SER A 13 -10.88 9.21 4.47
N GLN A 14 -12.09 9.07 5.02
CA GLN A 14 -13.32 9.08 4.24
C GLN A 14 -13.45 10.40 3.46
N ALA A 15 -12.99 11.52 4.03
CA ALA A 15 -13.00 12.80 3.33
C ALA A 15 -12.14 12.78 2.06
N SER A 16 -11.01 12.05 2.05
CA SER A 16 -10.19 11.90 0.83
C SER A 16 -10.86 11.03 -0.22
N VAL A 17 -11.61 9.99 0.21
CA VAL A 17 -12.43 9.18 -0.70
C VAL A 17 -13.50 10.06 -1.37
N ASP A 18 -14.23 10.84 -0.58
CA ASP A 18 -15.30 11.69 -1.07
C ASP A 18 -14.77 12.81 -1.97
N GLU A 19 -13.63 13.42 -1.59
CA GLU A 19 -12.96 14.45 -2.39
C GLU A 19 -12.52 13.93 -3.76
N VAL A 20 -11.95 12.72 -3.83
CA VAL A 20 -11.58 12.09 -5.10
C VAL A 20 -12.80 11.85 -5.98
N ARG A 21 -13.90 11.31 -5.43
CA ARG A 21 -15.14 11.09 -6.19
C ARG A 21 -15.69 12.40 -6.73
N PHE A 22 -15.79 13.41 -5.87
CA PHE A 22 -16.28 14.74 -6.24
C PHE A 22 -15.40 15.39 -7.31
N ALA A 23 -14.07 15.31 -7.16
CA ALA A 23 -13.14 15.92 -8.10
C ALA A 23 -13.25 15.30 -9.50
N ILE A 24 -13.37 13.98 -9.60
CA ILE A 24 -13.55 13.28 -10.90
C ILE A 24 -14.92 13.63 -11.51
N GLU A 25 -15.95 13.72 -10.67
CA GLU A 25 -17.30 14.08 -11.11
C GLU A 25 -17.39 15.49 -11.67
N GLU A 26 -16.84 16.46 -10.94
CA GLU A 26 -16.88 17.89 -11.27
C GLU A 26 -15.95 18.22 -12.45
N TYR A 27 -14.72 17.71 -12.42
CA TYR A 27 -13.70 18.08 -13.41
C TYR A 27 -13.85 17.33 -14.73
N GLN A 28 -14.47 16.14 -14.73
CA GLN A 28 -14.66 15.30 -15.92
C GLN A 28 -13.37 15.13 -16.77
N PRO A 29 -12.27 14.61 -16.17
CA PRO A 29 -11.00 14.52 -16.86
C PRO A 29 -11.02 13.52 -18.03
N GLU A 30 -10.17 13.75 -19.02
CA GLU A 30 -9.93 12.80 -20.12
C GLU A 30 -9.12 11.57 -19.67
N ILE A 31 -8.31 11.71 -18.60
CA ILE A 31 -7.47 10.64 -18.03
C ILE A 31 -7.41 10.83 -16.51
N VAL A 32 -7.54 9.74 -15.75
CA VAL A 32 -7.25 9.73 -14.31
C VAL A 32 -5.87 9.11 -14.08
N ALA A 33 -4.92 9.92 -13.62
CA ALA A 33 -3.59 9.46 -13.22
C ALA A 33 -3.59 9.10 -11.73
N ILE A 34 -3.13 7.90 -11.38
CA ILE A 34 -3.10 7.39 -10.01
C ILE A 34 -1.66 7.05 -9.62
N GLU A 35 -1.20 7.55 -8.47
CA GLU A 35 0.12 7.24 -7.89
C GLU A 35 0.18 5.80 -7.37
N LEU A 36 0.12 4.85 -8.29
CA LEU A 36 0.05 3.43 -8.02
C LEU A 36 0.80 2.65 -9.10
N ASP A 37 1.48 1.57 -8.72
CA ASP A 37 2.14 0.67 -9.68
C ASP A 37 1.22 -0.48 -10.11
N GLN A 38 1.59 -1.16 -11.20
CA GLN A 38 0.81 -2.24 -11.81
C GLN A 38 0.47 -3.37 -10.83
N GLY A 39 1.41 -3.74 -9.96
CA GLY A 39 1.22 -4.83 -9.00
C GLY A 39 0.21 -4.45 -7.93
N ARG A 40 0.34 -3.24 -7.36
CA ARG A 40 -0.63 -2.72 -6.38
C ARG A 40 -1.99 -2.44 -7.00
N PHE A 41 -2.05 -1.94 -8.23
CA PHE A 41 -3.31 -1.78 -8.97
C PHE A 41 -4.05 -3.12 -9.13
N ALA A 42 -3.34 -4.17 -9.55
CA ALA A 42 -3.92 -5.50 -9.66
C ALA A 42 -4.40 -6.04 -8.30
N ALA A 43 -3.68 -5.76 -7.21
CA ALA A 43 -4.08 -6.14 -5.86
C ALA A 43 -5.35 -5.43 -5.40
N LEU A 44 -5.46 -4.10 -5.60
CA LEU A 44 -6.67 -3.34 -5.26
C LEU A 44 -7.90 -3.78 -6.06
N LYS A 45 -7.70 -4.20 -7.32
CA LYS A 45 -8.79 -4.67 -8.19
C LYS A 45 -9.26 -6.09 -7.85
N ARG A 46 -8.34 -6.96 -7.40
CA ARG A 46 -8.63 -8.34 -6.99
C ARG A 46 -9.11 -8.36 -5.54
N GLN A 47 -10.37 -8.01 -5.28
CA GLN A 47 -10.97 -8.37 -4.00
C GLN A 47 -10.91 -9.90 -3.83
N GLY A 48 -10.22 -10.39 -2.79
CA GLY A 48 -10.48 -11.72 -2.21
C GLY A 48 -9.44 -12.83 -2.35
N ALA A 49 -8.17 -12.55 -2.61
CA ALA A 49 -7.12 -13.54 -2.33
C ALA A 49 -5.93 -12.86 -1.68
N ASP A 50 -5.79 -13.04 -0.36
CA ASP A 50 -4.48 -12.93 0.26
C ASP A 50 -3.51 -13.79 -0.56
N PRO A 51 -2.32 -13.28 -0.94
CA PRO A 51 -1.31 -14.13 -1.54
C PRO A 51 -1.10 -15.31 -0.59
N SER A 52 -1.29 -16.52 -1.08
CA SER A 52 -1.11 -17.68 -0.23
C SER A 52 0.34 -17.72 0.23
N VAL A 53 0.61 -18.21 1.44
CA VAL A 53 1.99 -18.36 1.95
C VAL A 53 2.87 -19.14 0.96
N ASN A 54 2.26 -20.00 0.13
CA ASN A 54 2.93 -20.74 -0.94
C ASN A 54 3.31 -19.88 -2.16
N ASP A 55 2.52 -18.85 -2.52
CA ASP A 55 2.86 -17.89 -3.60
C ASP A 55 4.03 -16.98 -3.20
N VAL A 56 4.17 -16.73 -1.89
CA VAL A 56 5.30 -16.01 -1.29
C VAL A 56 6.55 -16.90 -1.29
N LEU A 57 6.42 -18.19 -0.95
CA LEU A 57 7.53 -19.14 -0.83
C LEU A 57 8.10 -19.67 -2.16
N GLU A 58 7.41 -19.51 -3.29
CA GLU A 58 7.95 -19.86 -4.63
C GLU A 58 9.06 -18.91 -5.12
N VAL A 59 9.38 -17.90 -4.32
CA VAL A 59 10.31 -16.84 -4.67
C VAL A 59 11.75 -17.27 -4.37
N LYS A 60 12.50 -17.58 -5.44
CA LYS A 60 13.91 -18.03 -5.40
C LYS A 60 14.92 -17.04 -4.77
N ASN A 61 14.50 -15.81 -4.44
CA ASN A 61 15.35 -14.74 -3.91
C ASN A 61 14.90 -14.26 -2.54
N PHE A 62 15.73 -14.47 -1.51
CA PHE A 62 15.53 -13.99 -0.13
C PHE A 62 15.15 -12.50 -0.04
N ASN A 63 15.69 -11.66 -0.92
CA ASN A 63 15.39 -10.23 -0.97
C ASN A 63 13.92 -9.95 -1.33
N THR A 64 13.30 -10.78 -2.17
CA THR A 64 11.92 -10.59 -2.61
C THR A 64 10.93 -11.09 -1.53
N LEU A 65 11.28 -12.15 -0.79
CA LEU A 65 10.56 -12.57 0.41
C LEU A 65 10.52 -11.47 1.48
N LEU A 66 11.69 -10.88 1.78
CA LEU A 66 11.79 -9.77 2.74
C LEU A 66 10.93 -8.56 2.34
N VAL A 67 10.91 -8.23 1.05
CA VAL A 67 10.08 -7.14 0.51
C VAL A 67 8.60 -7.41 0.70
N GLN A 68 8.15 -8.65 0.45
CA GLN A 68 6.75 -9.03 0.65
C GLN A 68 6.36 -9.00 2.13
N TRP A 69 7.23 -9.45 3.03
CA TRP A 69 6.99 -9.37 4.47
C TRP A 69 6.93 -7.93 4.97
N LEU A 70 7.81 -7.06 4.49
CA LEU A 70 7.79 -5.64 4.83
C LEU A 70 6.51 -4.95 4.34
N LEU A 71 6.04 -5.28 3.15
CA LEU A 71 4.77 -4.77 2.64
C LEU A 71 3.60 -5.23 3.51
N ALA A 72 3.54 -6.51 3.87
CA ALA A 72 2.49 -7.04 4.74
C ALA A 72 2.49 -6.37 6.12
N TYR A 73 3.68 -6.15 6.71
CA TYR A 73 3.82 -5.43 7.98
C TYR A 73 3.32 -3.98 7.87
N LEU A 74 3.74 -3.24 6.84
CA LEU A 74 3.31 -1.85 6.64
C LEU A 74 1.81 -1.75 6.38
N GLN A 75 1.24 -2.64 5.55
CA GLN A 75 -0.20 -2.71 5.29
C GLN A 75 -0.99 -2.91 6.59
N ARG A 76 -0.52 -3.80 7.48
CA ARG A 76 -1.16 -4.07 8.77
C ARG A 76 -1.02 -2.91 9.75
N LYS A 77 0.18 -2.34 9.89
CA LYS A 77 0.42 -1.23 10.83
C LYS A 77 -0.38 0.03 10.47
N ILE A 78 -0.58 0.29 9.18
CA ILE A 78 -1.35 1.46 8.72
C ILE A 78 -2.87 1.21 8.85
N GLY A 79 -3.31 -0.06 8.83
CA GLY A 79 -4.72 -0.42 8.95
C GLY A 79 -5.34 -0.32 10.34
N PHE A 80 -4.60 0.14 11.36
CA PHE A 80 -4.97 -0.09 12.76
C PHE A 80 -5.60 1.07 13.54
N ASP A 81 -5.90 2.24 12.95
CA ASP A 81 -6.54 3.34 13.74
C ASP A 81 -7.61 4.14 12.98
N VAL A 82 -8.07 3.66 11.82
CA VAL A 82 -8.94 4.44 10.95
C VAL A 82 -9.83 3.47 10.21
N GLY A 83 -11.15 3.58 10.39
CA GLY A 83 -12.16 2.67 9.83
C GLY A 83 -12.29 2.69 8.30
N VAL A 84 -11.25 3.16 7.59
CA VAL A 84 -11.15 3.25 6.14
C VAL A 84 -9.93 2.45 5.70
N GLU A 85 -10.12 1.51 4.78
CA GLU A 85 -9.04 0.67 4.24
C GLU A 85 -7.93 1.54 3.62
N PRO A 86 -6.64 1.30 3.90
CA PRO A 86 -5.56 2.00 3.23
C PRO A 86 -5.66 1.85 1.71
N GLY A 87 -5.62 2.97 0.98
CA GLY A 87 -5.81 2.98 -0.48
C GLY A 87 -7.28 3.01 -0.93
N ALA A 88 -8.23 3.24 -0.01
CA ALA A 88 -9.65 3.41 -0.34
C ALA A 88 -9.88 4.58 -1.32
N GLU A 89 -9.11 5.66 -1.21
CA GLU A 89 -9.17 6.79 -2.13
C GLU A 89 -8.70 6.41 -3.55
N MET A 90 -7.64 5.61 -3.67
CA MET A 90 -7.19 5.07 -4.95
C MET A 90 -8.23 4.13 -5.54
N LYS A 91 -8.82 3.26 -4.72
CA LYS A 91 -9.90 2.37 -5.16
C LYS A 91 -11.11 3.17 -5.66
N ALA A 92 -11.50 4.23 -4.95
CA ALA A 92 -12.56 5.12 -5.39
C ALA A 92 -12.24 5.82 -6.72
N ALA A 93 -10.99 6.26 -6.93
CA ALA A 93 -10.55 6.80 -8.20
C ALA A 93 -10.69 5.78 -9.34
N ILE A 94 -10.26 4.54 -9.11
CA ILE A 94 -10.37 3.43 -10.08
C ILE A 94 -11.84 3.18 -10.41
N GLU A 95 -12.70 3.04 -9.40
CA GLU A 95 -14.13 2.79 -9.57
C GLU A 95 -14.82 3.92 -10.34
N GLU A 96 -14.57 5.19 -10.01
CA GLU A 96 -15.18 6.32 -10.71
C GLU A 96 -14.69 6.45 -12.16
N ALA A 97 -13.40 6.23 -12.41
CA ALA A 97 -12.85 6.22 -13.76
C ALA A 97 -13.48 5.09 -14.60
N GLU A 98 -13.57 3.87 -14.06
CA GLU A 98 -14.19 2.73 -14.76
C GLU A 98 -15.68 2.95 -15.04
N LYS A 99 -16.46 3.44 -14.06
CA LYS A 99 -17.89 3.76 -14.24
C LYS A 99 -18.13 4.74 -15.39
N ARG A 100 -17.21 5.69 -15.58
CA ARG A 100 -17.30 6.76 -16.57
C ARG A 100 -16.55 6.43 -17.87
N ASN A 101 -15.95 5.24 -17.97
CA ASN A 101 -15.07 4.82 -19.07
C ASN A 101 -13.90 5.79 -19.32
N ILE A 102 -13.37 6.40 -18.26
CA ILE A 102 -12.20 7.26 -18.32
C ILE A 102 -10.93 6.39 -18.24
N PRO A 103 -9.98 6.54 -19.17
CA PRO A 103 -8.69 5.86 -19.10
C PRO A 103 -7.94 6.14 -17.79
N ILE A 104 -7.32 5.08 -17.24
CA ILE A 104 -6.49 5.16 -16.04
C ILE A 104 -5.01 5.09 -16.44
N ALA A 105 -4.21 6.04 -15.93
CA ALA A 105 -2.76 6.04 -16.05
C ALA A 105 -2.11 5.75 -14.70
N LEU A 106 -1.26 4.73 -14.63
CA LEU A 106 -0.48 4.39 -13.44
C LEU A 106 0.82 5.18 -13.45
N VAL A 107 1.01 6.07 -12.48
CA VAL A 107 2.12 7.04 -12.49
C VAL A 107 3.13 6.84 -11.35
N ASP A 108 3.15 5.66 -10.73
CA ASP A 108 4.17 5.30 -9.75
C ASP A 108 5.07 4.15 -10.25
N ARG A 109 6.28 4.09 -9.68
CA ARG A 109 7.23 3.01 -9.91
C ARG A 109 6.82 1.77 -9.13
N ASP A 110 7.29 0.63 -9.61
CA ASP A 110 7.20 -0.63 -8.88
C ASP A 110 7.76 -0.49 -7.46
N ILE A 111 6.89 -0.69 -6.47
CA ILE A 111 7.23 -0.57 -5.04
C ILE A 111 8.38 -1.49 -4.64
N ARG A 112 8.58 -2.63 -5.32
CA ARG A 112 9.69 -3.55 -5.07
C ARG A 112 11.03 -2.87 -5.29
N ILE A 113 11.14 -1.99 -6.28
CA ILE A 113 12.37 -1.23 -6.56
C ILE A 113 12.66 -0.28 -5.40
N THR A 114 11.64 0.42 -4.90
CA THR A 114 11.76 1.34 -3.77
C THR A 114 12.23 0.60 -2.52
N LEU A 115 11.61 -0.54 -2.21
CA LEU A 115 11.97 -1.34 -1.05
C LEU A 115 13.37 -1.97 -1.18
N LEU A 116 13.77 -2.39 -2.38
CA LEU A 116 15.12 -2.89 -2.63
C LEU A 116 16.17 -1.78 -2.44
N ARG A 117 15.89 -0.56 -2.91
CA ARG A 117 16.77 0.60 -2.69
C ARG A 117 16.89 0.94 -1.21
N PHE A 118 15.78 0.93 -0.48
CA PHE A 118 15.78 1.12 0.97
C PHE A 118 16.58 0.01 1.68
N TRP A 119 16.36 -1.26 1.35
CA TRP A 119 17.15 -2.36 1.90
C TRP A 119 18.66 -2.18 1.64
N ASN A 120 19.01 -1.75 0.44
CA ASN A 120 20.40 -1.55 0.05
C ASN A 120 21.03 -0.30 0.67
N SER A 121 20.25 0.71 1.05
CA SER A 121 20.77 1.89 1.75
C SER A 121 21.06 1.63 3.24
N LEU A 122 20.50 0.57 3.82
CA LEU A 122 20.76 0.19 5.20
C LEU A 122 22.15 -0.43 5.38
N GLY A 123 22.87 0.04 6.41
CA GLY A 123 24.06 -0.63 6.93
C GLY A 123 23.73 -1.98 7.59
N PHE A 124 24.76 -2.76 7.94
CA PHE A 124 24.61 -4.10 8.53
C PHE A 124 23.69 -4.14 9.76
N ILE A 125 23.87 -3.18 10.68
CA ILE A 125 23.04 -3.06 11.90
C ILE A 125 21.57 -2.76 11.54
N GLY A 126 21.32 -1.90 10.55
CA GLY A 126 19.97 -1.57 10.09
C GLY A 126 19.25 -2.78 9.51
N LYS A 127 19.97 -3.59 8.71
CA LYS A 127 19.45 -4.84 8.16
C LYS A 127 19.08 -5.86 9.24
N ILE A 128 19.92 -6.01 10.28
CA ILE A 128 19.62 -6.90 11.42
C ILE A 128 18.38 -6.41 12.17
N LYS A 129 18.31 -5.11 12.51
CA LYS A 129 17.14 -4.54 13.21
C LYS A 129 15.85 -4.76 12.42
N MET A 130 15.89 -4.53 11.11
CA MET A 130 14.72 -4.72 10.26
C MET A 130 14.35 -6.20 10.12
N GLY A 131 15.32 -7.09 9.95
CA GLY A 131 15.08 -8.53 9.97
C GLY A 131 14.43 -9.01 11.28
N TRP A 132 14.90 -8.50 12.42
CA TRP A 132 14.31 -8.80 13.73
C TRP A 132 12.87 -8.30 13.86
N ALA A 133 12.59 -7.06 13.44
CA ALA A 133 11.24 -6.50 13.44
C ALA A 133 10.27 -7.32 12.58
N LEU A 134 10.71 -7.78 11.39
CA LEU A 134 9.90 -8.65 10.52
C LEU A 134 9.62 -10.01 11.17
N VAL A 135 10.63 -10.63 11.78
CA VAL A 135 10.45 -11.92 12.49
C VAL A 135 9.46 -11.80 13.65
N LEU A 136 9.57 -10.74 14.45
CA LEU A 136 8.60 -10.46 15.53
C LEU A 136 7.18 -10.32 14.98
N SER A 137 7.00 -9.55 13.90
CA SER A 137 5.68 -9.37 13.29
C SER A 137 5.03 -10.66 12.79
N ILE A 138 5.83 -11.64 12.35
CA ILE A 138 5.33 -12.95 11.92
C ILE A 138 5.01 -13.83 13.13
N ALA A 139 5.86 -13.81 14.17
CA ALA A 139 5.63 -14.57 15.39
C ALA A 139 4.39 -14.10 16.17
N GLU A 140 4.05 -12.82 16.10
CA GLU A 140 2.80 -12.26 16.63
C GLU A 140 1.56 -12.82 15.89
N VAL A 141 1.66 -12.98 14.57
CA VAL A 141 0.58 -13.54 13.73
C VAL A 141 0.31 -15.02 14.02
N ASP A 142 1.37 -15.82 14.24
CA ASP A 142 1.23 -17.25 14.52
C ASP A 142 0.70 -17.53 15.95
N ASN A 143 0.88 -16.60 16.88
CA ASN A 143 0.36 -16.69 18.24
C ASN A 143 -1.06 -16.09 18.42
N GLY A 144 -1.66 -15.54 17.36
CA GLY A 144 -3.03 -15.02 17.41
C GLY A 144 -3.25 -13.86 18.40
N GLN A 145 -2.20 -13.16 18.81
CA GLN A 145 -2.32 -11.99 19.68
C GLN A 145 -2.44 -10.74 18.84
N GLU A 146 -3.51 -9.97 19.10
CA GLU A 146 -3.70 -8.62 18.58
C GLU A 146 -2.46 -7.78 18.88
N ILE A 147 -2.01 -7.02 17.88
CA ILE A 147 -0.87 -6.10 18.03
C ILE A 147 -1.31 -5.06 19.06
N ASP A 148 -0.74 -5.13 20.26
CA ASP A 148 -0.98 -4.14 21.30
C ASP A 148 -0.15 -2.88 21.00
N ILE A 149 -0.80 -1.98 20.24
CA ILE A 149 -0.27 -0.69 19.77
C ILE A 149 0.13 0.21 20.94
N GLU A 150 -0.39 -0.04 22.16
CA GLU A 150 -0.03 0.74 23.35
C GLU A 150 1.44 0.57 23.74
N SER A 151 2.05 -0.60 23.50
CA SER A 151 3.45 -0.87 23.87
C SER A 151 4.50 -0.11 23.03
N LEU A 152 4.08 0.48 21.90
CA LEU A 152 4.95 1.28 21.02
C LEU A 152 4.89 2.78 21.30
N LYS A 153 3.98 3.24 22.17
CA LYS A 153 3.86 4.66 22.55
C LYS A 153 4.88 5.10 23.62
N ASP A 154 5.55 4.17 24.28
CA ASP A 154 6.49 4.46 25.38
C ASP A 154 7.97 4.54 24.95
N GLN A 155 8.25 4.71 23.66
CA GLN A 155 9.58 5.10 23.18
C GLN A 155 9.51 6.45 22.47
N ASP A 156 9.10 7.48 23.22
CA ASP A 156 9.67 8.84 23.22
C ASP A 156 9.33 9.57 24.54
#